data_AF-A0A1M4PRB5-F1
#
_entry.id   AF-A0A1M4PRB5-F1
#
_cell.length_a   1.000
_cell.length_b   1.000
_cell.length_c   1.000
_cell.angle_alpha   90.00
_cell.angle_beta   90.00
_cell.angle_gamma   90.00
#
_symmetry.space_group_name_H-M   'P 1'
#
loop_
_entity.id
_entity.type
_entity.pdbx_description
1 polymer ?
#
loop_
_entity_poly.entity_id
_entity_poly.type
_entity_poly.pdbx_seq_one_letter_code
_entity_poly.pdbx_strand_id
1 'polypeptide(L)'
;MRDIRIIHQFEESNKTFIIAESVKKYCKCPSCGIVSDKIHSKYTRKMFNGSLDGSPQEIILIARKFKCKEIFCNQEIFTERFDFIDPYGRLPNNIIEIIKILGLSTSAEKVSKIMSKLGIKISHDTVLRTLRKLPKGLIKLMNPLLILE
;
A
#
# COMPACT_ATOMS: atom_id res chain seq x y z
N MET A 1 3.49 5.87 -8.96
CA MET A 1 2.33 6.61 -8.42
C MET A 1 1.89 7.66 -9.44
N ARG A 2 1.28 7.26 -10.56
CA ARG A 2 0.99 8.17 -11.70
C ARG A 2 -0.30 8.98 -11.52
N ASP A 3 -1.20 8.49 -10.68
CA ASP A 3 -2.56 9.04 -10.53
C ASP A 3 -2.70 10.00 -9.36
N ILE A 4 -1.59 10.49 -8.81
CA ILE A 4 -1.61 11.44 -7.70
C ILE A 4 -0.69 12.62 -8.00
N ARG A 5 -1.05 13.80 -7.50
CA ARG A 5 -0.18 14.97 -7.50
C ARG A 5 0.16 15.36 -6.07
N ILE A 6 1.41 15.74 -5.84
CA ILE A 6 1.83 16.33 -4.56
C ILE A 6 1.28 17.75 -4.50
N ILE A 7 0.59 18.09 -3.43
CA ILE A 7 0.04 19.43 -3.20
C ILE A 7 0.78 20.17 -2.09
N HIS A 8 1.40 19.43 -1.16
CA HIS A 8 2.20 20.01 -0.10
C HIS A 8 3.25 19.01 0.38
N GLN A 9 4.40 19.53 0.77
CA GLN A 9 5.48 18.75 1.38
C GLN A 9 6.09 19.60 2.49
N PHE A 10 6.30 18.97 3.65
CA PHE A 10 6.93 19.60 4.80
C PHE A 10 7.66 18.55 5.64
N GLU A 11 8.49 19.01 6.56
CA GLU A 11 9.22 18.18 7.50
C GLU A 11 8.79 18.50 8.93
N GLU A 12 8.55 17.46 9.73
CA GLU A 12 8.23 17.60 11.15
C GLU A 12 8.85 16.41 11.91
N SER A 13 9.56 16.69 13.00
CA SER A 13 10.22 15.68 13.84
C SER A 13 11.09 14.67 13.07
N ASN A 14 11.93 15.15 12.13
CA ASN A 14 12.81 14.33 11.29
C ASN A 14 12.03 13.30 10.43
N LYS A 15 10.79 13.64 10.05
CA LYS A 15 9.94 12.86 9.17
C LYS A 15 9.40 13.76 8.07
N THR A 16 9.54 13.32 6.82
CA THR A 16 8.97 14.03 5.68
C THR A 16 7.50 13.64 5.53
N PHE A 17 6.63 14.65 5.47
CA PHE A 17 5.22 14.49 5.17
C PHE A 17 4.95 14.98 3.75
N ILE A 18 4.31 14.12 2.95
CA ILE A 18 3.87 14.45 1.59
C ILE A 18 2.36 14.36 1.56
N ILE A 19 1.69 15.48 1.30
CA ILE A 19 0.26 15.49 1.02
C ILE A 19 0.08 15.38 -0.48
N ALA A 20 -0.62 14.34 -0.92
CA ALA A 20 -0.92 14.09 -2.31
C ALA A 20 -2.42 13.91 -2.50
N GLU A 21 -2.94 14.29 -3.67
CA GLU A 21 -4.34 14.07 -4.03
C GLU A 21 -4.46 13.35 -5.36
N SER A 22 -5.55 12.61 -5.54
CA SER A 22 -5.81 11.92 -6.81
C SER A 22 -6.08 12.90 -7.95
N VAL A 23 -5.50 12.63 -9.12
CA VAL A 23 -5.78 13.36 -10.37
C VAL A 23 -6.84 12.67 -11.24
N LYS A 24 -7.34 11.48 -10.85
CA LYS A 24 -8.39 10.80 -11.64
C LYS A 24 -9.63 11.69 -11.73
N LYS A 25 -10.45 11.57 -12.78
CA LYS A 25 -11.75 12.27 -12.83
C LYS A 25 -12.93 11.35 -12.51
N TYR A 26 -12.70 10.05 -12.63
CA TYR A 26 -13.69 9.00 -12.49
C TYR A 26 -13.06 7.76 -11.87
N CYS A 27 -13.89 6.88 -11.32
CA CYS A 27 -13.48 5.58 -10.82
C CYS A 27 -14.51 4.50 -11.17
N LYS A 28 -14.02 3.29 -11.43
CA LYS A 28 -14.87 2.12 -11.67
C LYS A 28 -15.42 1.61 -10.34
N CYS A 29 -16.73 1.37 -10.27
CA CYS A 29 -17.36 0.72 -9.11
C CYS A 29 -16.77 -0.70 -8.97
N PRO A 30 -16.26 -1.09 -7.80
CA PRO A 30 -15.67 -2.42 -7.61
C PRO A 30 -16.71 -3.54 -7.59
N SER A 31 -17.99 -3.24 -7.41
CA SER A 31 -19.07 -4.23 -7.38
C SER A 31 -19.66 -4.49 -8.77
N CYS A 32 -20.15 -3.45 -9.45
CA CYS A 32 -20.81 -3.60 -10.76
C CYS A 32 -19.94 -3.22 -11.96
N GLY A 33 -18.79 -2.59 -11.75
CA GLY A 33 -17.90 -2.18 -12.83
C GLY A 33 -18.32 -0.92 -13.59
N ILE A 34 -19.41 -0.24 -13.21
CA ILE A 34 -19.82 1.01 -13.85
C ILE A 34 -18.89 2.15 -13.42
N VAL A 35 -18.48 2.96 -14.40
CA VAL A 35 -17.65 4.15 -14.18
C VAL A 35 -18.51 5.28 -13.60
N SER A 36 -18.05 5.86 -12.50
CA SER A 36 -18.67 7.04 -11.90
C SER A 36 -17.69 8.19 -11.75
N ASP A 37 -18.17 9.39 -12.04
CA ASP A 37 -17.57 10.70 -11.79
C ASP A 37 -18.28 11.44 -10.64
N LYS A 38 -19.36 10.86 -10.06
CA LYS A 38 -20.14 11.47 -9.00
C LYS A 38 -19.39 11.35 -7.67
N ILE A 39 -18.67 12.39 -7.29
CA ILE A 39 -17.98 12.45 -6.00
C ILE A 39 -19.02 12.61 -4.89
N HIS A 40 -18.98 11.73 -3.91
CA HIS A 40 -19.78 11.81 -2.69
C HIS A 40 -19.04 12.59 -1.60
N SER A 41 -17.78 12.26 -1.33
CA SER A 41 -16.94 12.94 -0.35
C SER A 41 -15.45 12.68 -0.57
N LYS A 42 -14.58 13.37 0.16
CA LYS A 42 -13.14 13.10 0.21
C LYS A 42 -12.79 12.48 1.57
N TYR A 43 -11.72 11.70 1.59
CA TYR A 43 -11.14 11.18 2.84
C TYR A 43 -9.61 11.11 2.73
N THR A 44 -8.95 11.22 3.87
CA THR A 44 -7.48 11.14 3.96
C THR A 44 -7.05 9.74 4.35
N ARG A 45 -6.00 9.25 3.69
CA ARG A 45 -5.38 7.97 3.98
C ARG A 45 -3.89 8.14 4.22
N LYS A 46 -3.40 7.61 5.34
CA LYS A 46 -1.97 7.54 5.63
C LYS A 46 -1.34 6.34 4.94
N MET A 47 -0.29 6.60 4.19
CA MET A 47 0.56 5.62 3.54
C MET A 47 1.97 5.77 4.08
N PHE A 48 2.53 4.68 4.61
CA PHE A 48 3.92 4.65 5.02
C PHE A 48 4.80 4.49 3.80
N ASN A 49 5.86 5.28 3.73
CA ASN A 49 6.88 5.13 2.72
C ASN A 49 8.27 5.28 3.36
N GLY A 50 9.24 4.66 2.72
CA GLY A 50 10.64 4.87 3.02
C GLY A 50 11.25 5.84 2.03
N SER A 51 12.47 6.24 2.30
CA SER A 51 13.35 6.88 1.34
C SER A 51 14.66 6.12 1.26
N LEU A 52 15.36 6.23 0.13
CA LEU A 52 16.62 5.52 -0.11
C LEU A 52 17.73 5.94 0.87
N ASP A 53 17.67 7.16 1.38
CA ASP A 53 18.54 7.68 2.43
C ASP A 53 18.15 7.20 3.84
N GLY A 54 17.12 6.35 3.96
CA GLY A 54 16.62 5.84 5.23
C GLY A 54 15.75 6.82 6.01
N SER A 55 15.47 8.02 5.46
CA SER A 55 14.58 8.97 6.11
C SER A 55 13.14 8.46 6.14
N PRO A 56 12.42 8.61 7.27
CA PRO A 56 11.04 8.19 7.36
C PRO A 56 10.13 9.15 6.58
N GLN A 57 9.24 8.60 5.77
CA GLN A 57 8.28 9.38 5.00
C GLN A 57 6.85 8.91 5.26
N GLU A 58 5.91 9.84 5.36
CA GLU A 58 4.48 9.54 5.35
C GLU A 58 3.78 10.30 4.24
N ILE A 59 3.12 9.56 3.37
CA ILE A 59 2.30 10.11 2.30
C ILE A 59 0.86 10.12 2.81
N ILE A 60 0.29 11.32 2.93
CA ILE A 60 -1.12 11.53 3.23
C ILE A 60 -1.84 11.69 1.89
N LEU A 61 -2.55 10.63 1.48
CA LEU A 61 -3.32 10.60 0.26
C LEU A 61 -4.75 11.10 0.50
N ILE A 62 -5.13 12.18 -0.15
CA ILE A 62 -6.51 12.66 -0.25
C ILE A 62 -7.18 11.88 -1.40
N ALA A 63 -7.99 10.89 -1.02
CA ALA A 63 -8.75 10.05 -1.94
C ALA A 63 -10.23 10.41 -1.91
N ARG A 64 -10.98 10.02 -2.95
CA ARG A 64 -12.42 10.28 -3.03
C ARG A 64 -13.26 9.04 -2.74
N LYS A 65 -14.48 9.29 -2.28
CA LYS A 65 -15.60 8.36 -2.33
C LYS A 65 -16.51 8.78 -3.48
N PHE A 66 -16.91 7.83 -4.30
CA PHE A 66 -17.82 8.04 -5.42
C PHE A 66 -19.18 7.40 -5.11
N LYS A 67 -20.26 8.00 -5.61
CA LYS A 67 -21.58 7.38 -5.65
C LYS A 67 -21.70 6.56 -6.93
N CYS A 68 -22.12 5.30 -6.83
CA CYS A 68 -22.40 4.47 -7.99
C CYS A 68 -23.55 5.07 -8.81
N LYS A 69 -23.45 4.98 -10.13
CA LYS A 69 -24.51 5.44 -11.05
C LYS A 69 -25.56 4.36 -11.31
N GLU A 70 -25.25 3.11 -10.98
CA GLU A 70 -26.18 1.98 -11.11
C GLU A 70 -27.17 1.97 -9.95
N ILE A 71 -28.46 2.00 -10.28
CA ILE A 71 -29.56 2.10 -9.32
C ILE A 71 -29.67 0.80 -8.50
N PHE A 72 -29.43 -0.35 -9.13
CA PHE A 72 -29.57 -1.66 -8.49
C PHE A 72 -28.24 -2.21 -7.94
N CYS A 73 -27.20 -1.38 -7.82
CA CYS A 73 -25.91 -1.81 -7.30
C CYS A 73 -25.92 -1.82 -5.77
N ASN A 74 -25.61 -2.98 -5.18
CA ASN A 74 -25.49 -3.16 -3.72
C ASN A 74 -24.39 -2.26 -3.09
N GLN A 75 -23.48 -1.73 -3.89
CA GLN A 75 -22.48 -0.76 -3.48
C GLN A 75 -22.88 0.65 -3.92
N GLU A 76 -23.61 1.39 -3.09
CA GLU A 76 -24.01 2.77 -3.40
C GLU A 76 -22.83 3.74 -3.38
N ILE A 77 -21.93 3.61 -2.40
CA ILE A 77 -20.74 4.47 -2.25
C ILE A 77 -19.50 3.59 -2.26
N PHE A 78 -18.50 3.91 -3.07
CA PHE A 78 -17.23 3.18 -3.10
C PHE A 78 -16.04 4.12 -3.01
N THR A 79 -14.93 3.62 -2.46
CA THR A 79 -13.69 4.38 -2.41
C THR A 79 -12.92 4.25 -3.71
N GLU A 80 -12.25 5.32 -4.08
CA GLU A 80 -11.32 5.36 -5.20
C GLU A 80 -10.25 4.26 -5.09
N ARG A 81 -9.93 3.62 -6.21
CA ARG A 81 -8.95 2.53 -6.30
C ARG A 81 -7.66 3.00 -6.97
N PHE A 82 -6.54 2.55 -6.43
CA PHE A 82 -5.19 2.87 -6.89
C PHE A 82 -4.40 1.59 -7.12
N ASP A 83 -3.67 1.50 -8.22
CA ASP A 83 -2.96 0.27 -8.58
C ASP A 83 -1.68 0.06 -7.75
N PHE A 84 -1.15 1.16 -7.19
CA PHE A 84 0.06 1.14 -6.38
C PHE A 84 -0.20 0.78 -4.90
N ILE A 85 -1.46 0.69 -4.47
CA ILE A 85 -1.77 0.36 -3.08
C ILE A 85 -3.16 -0.27 -2.92
N ASP A 86 -3.22 -1.40 -2.20
CA ASP A 86 -4.48 -2.06 -1.83
C ASP A 86 -5.49 -1.12 -1.16
N PRO A 87 -6.81 -1.28 -1.30
CA PRO A 87 -7.83 -0.43 -0.66
C PRO A 87 -7.65 -0.13 0.82
N TYR A 88 -7.26 -1.13 1.60
CA TYR A 88 -7.09 -1.07 3.05
C TYR A 88 -5.61 -1.14 3.49
N GLY A 89 -4.68 -1.15 2.53
CA GLY A 89 -3.25 -1.21 2.82
C GLY A 89 -2.77 0.04 3.60
N ARG A 90 -1.54 0.00 4.07
CA ARG A 90 -0.80 1.23 4.45
C ARG A 90 0.57 1.29 3.82
N LEU A 91 1.00 0.21 3.17
CA LEU A 91 2.26 0.10 2.46
C LEU A 91 1.96 0.03 0.97
N PRO A 92 2.70 0.76 0.13
CA PRO A 92 2.67 0.57 -1.32
C PRO A 92 2.93 -0.89 -1.71
N ASN A 93 2.33 -1.33 -2.81
CA ASN A 93 2.41 -2.72 -3.27
C ASN A 93 3.85 -3.17 -3.56
N ASN A 94 4.68 -2.29 -4.11
CA ASN A 94 6.11 -2.55 -4.33
C ASN A 94 6.89 -2.75 -3.01
N ILE A 95 6.52 -2.04 -1.93
CA ILE A 95 7.11 -2.27 -0.61
C ILE A 95 6.69 -3.63 -0.05
N ILE A 96 5.43 -4.02 -0.26
CA ILE A 96 4.94 -5.35 0.13
C ILE A 96 5.70 -6.45 -0.62
N GLU A 97 6.03 -6.25 -1.90
CA GLU A 97 6.85 -7.17 -2.70
C GLU A 97 8.26 -7.30 -2.15
N ILE A 98 8.92 -6.18 -1.79
CA ILE A 98 10.23 -6.20 -1.13
C ILE A 98 10.16 -7.00 0.18
N ILE A 99 9.12 -6.78 1.00
CA ILE A 99 8.91 -7.53 2.25
C ILE A 99 8.76 -9.04 1.97
N LYS A 100 8.07 -9.43 0.89
CA LYS A 100 7.93 -10.84 0.50
C LYS A 100 9.28 -11.44 0.11
N ILE A 101 10.05 -10.77 -0.74
CA ILE A 101 11.37 -11.24 -1.19
C ILE A 101 12.31 -11.42 0.00
N LEU A 102 12.42 -10.40 0.84
CA LEU A 102 13.26 -10.46 2.04
C LEU A 102 12.76 -11.53 3.01
N GLY A 103 11.44 -11.61 3.24
CA GLY A 103 10.86 -12.57 4.17
C GLY A 103 10.94 -14.03 3.73
N LEU A 104 11.09 -14.28 2.43
CA LEU A 104 11.39 -15.62 1.90
C LEU A 104 12.89 -15.95 1.98
N SER A 105 13.75 -14.94 2.04
CA SER A 105 15.21 -15.09 2.05
C SER A 105 15.80 -15.05 3.46
N THR A 106 15.07 -14.54 4.45
CA THR A 106 15.57 -14.38 5.82
C THR A 106 14.44 -14.37 6.87
N SER A 107 14.77 -14.17 8.15
CA SER A 107 13.79 -14.16 9.25
C SER A 107 12.94 -12.88 9.29
N ALA A 108 11.71 -13.00 9.79
CA ALA A 108 10.80 -11.87 9.93
C ALA A 108 11.35 -10.72 10.80
N GLU A 109 12.13 -11.03 11.85
CA GLU A 109 12.80 -10.04 12.68
C GLU A 109 13.87 -9.27 11.90
N LYS A 110 14.67 -9.99 11.08
CA LYS A 110 15.69 -9.34 10.24
C LYS A 110 15.05 -8.41 9.22
N VAL A 111 13.96 -8.84 8.58
CA VAL A 111 13.21 -7.98 7.64
C VAL A 111 12.70 -6.72 8.35
N SER A 112 12.09 -6.84 9.54
CA SER A 112 11.64 -5.68 10.32
C SER A 112 12.77 -4.68 10.60
N LYS A 113 13.96 -5.17 10.97
CA LYS A 113 15.15 -4.33 11.20
C LYS A 113 15.64 -3.65 9.91
N ILE A 114 15.71 -4.37 8.80
CA ILE A 114 16.12 -3.81 7.49
C ILE A 114 15.14 -2.72 7.05
N MET A 115 13.83 -2.99 7.10
CA MET A 115 12.81 -2.01 6.70
C MET A 115 12.85 -0.76 7.58
N SER A 116 13.12 -0.90 8.88
CA SER A 116 13.30 0.23 9.80
C SER A 116 14.48 1.13 9.40
N LYS A 117 15.58 0.55 8.90
CA LYS A 117 16.73 1.30 8.35
C LYS A 117 16.39 2.04 7.05
N LEU A 118 15.37 1.58 6.32
CA LEU A 118 14.83 2.25 5.12
C LEU A 118 13.70 3.25 5.48
N GLY A 119 13.52 3.60 6.75
CA GLY A 119 12.48 4.53 7.21
C GLY A 119 11.07 3.91 7.32
N ILE A 120 10.91 2.61 7.07
CA ILE A 120 9.62 1.90 7.08
C ILE A 120 9.48 1.05 8.34
N LYS A 121 8.76 1.56 9.33
CA LYS A 121 8.53 0.86 10.60
C LYS A 121 7.43 -0.20 10.46
N ILE A 122 7.82 -1.47 10.43
CA ILE A 122 6.92 -2.64 10.45
C ILE A 122 7.34 -3.64 11.53
N SER A 123 6.38 -4.37 12.10
CA SER A 123 6.67 -5.49 13.02
C SER A 123 7.01 -6.78 12.26
N HIS A 124 7.69 -7.71 12.93
CA HIS A 124 7.90 -9.06 12.40
C HIS A 124 6.55 -9.76 12.09
N ASP A 125 5.51 -9.55 12.90
CA ASP A 125 4.15 -10.05 12.62
C ASP A 125 3.57 -9.52 11.29
N THR A 126 3.90 -8.28 10.92
CA THR A 126 3.49 -7.71 9.64
C THR A 126 4.14 -8.48 8.48
N VAL A 127 5.40 -8.87 8.63
CA VAL A 127 6.12 -9.71 7.66
C VAL A 127 5.46 -11.08 7.57
N LEU A 128 5.26 -11.77 8.69
CA LEU A 128 4.62 -13.09 8.73
C LEU A 128 3.22 -13.07 8.11
N ARG A 129 2.42 -12.04 8.41
CA ARG A 129 1.07 -11.87 7.83
C ARG A 129 1.12 -11.65 6.32
N THR A 130 2.13 -10.93 5.83
CA THR A 130 2.36 -10.77 4.38
C THR A 130 2.73 -12.10 3.73
N LEU A 131 3.62 -12.89 4.35
CA LEU A 131 4.05 -14.19 3.83
C LEU A 131 2.92 -15.22 3.84
N ARG A 132 2.04 -15.23 4.85
CA ARG A 132 0.88 -16.12 4.93
C ARG A 132 -0.14 -15.92 3.79
N LYS A 133 -0.11 -14.78 3.10
CA LYS A 133 -0.95 -14.50 1.93
C LYS A 133 -0.38 -15.04 0.62
N LEU A 134 0.85 -15.57 0.64
CA LEU A 134 1.45 -16.17 -0.55
C LEU A 134 0.74 -17.49 -0.90
N PRO A 135 0.71 -17.87 -2.19
CA PRO A 135 0.24 -19.18 -2.61
C PRO A 135 0.98 -20.29 -1.87
N LYS A 136 0.24 -21.32 -1.43
CA LYS A 136 0.81 -22.52 -0.81
C LYS A 136 1.80 -23.17 -1.80
N GLY A 137 3.08 -23.28 -1.42
CA GLY A 137 4.14 -23.87 -2.24
C GLY A 137 5.36 -22.95 -2.48
N LEU A 138 5.17 -21.63 -2.49
CA LEU A 138 6.26 -20.67 -2.71
C LEU A 138 7.29 -20.63 -1.58
N ILE A 139 6.86 -20.90 -0.33
CA ILE A 139 7.73 -20.94 0.85
C ILE A 139 8.76 -22.09 0.77
N LYS A 140 8.45 -23.17 0.03
CA LYS A 140 9.31 -24.35 -0.08
C LYS A 140 10.45 -24.18 -1.09
N LEU A 141 10.30 -23.25 -2.05
CA LEU A 141 11.20 -23.10 -3.20
C LEU A 141 12.41 -22.18 -2.95
N MET A 142 12.39 -21.37 -1.89
CA MET A 142 13.40 -20.33 -1.64
C MET A 142 14.23 -20.57 -0.38
N ASN A 143 14.23 -21.80 0.15
CA ASN A 143 15.16 -22.18 1.20
C ASN A 143 16.38 -22.88 0.57
N PRO A 144 17.46 -22.17 0.19
CA PRO A 144 18.66 -22.82 -0.36
C PRO A 144 19.36 -23.76 0.64
N LEU A 145 18.93 -23.76 1.92
CA LEU A 145 19.38 -24.72 2.94
C LEU A 145 18.64 -26.07 2.90
N LEU A 146 17.67 -26.28 2.00
CA LEU A 146 16.99 -27.58 1.80
C LEU A 146 17.46 -28.34 0.54
N ILE A 147 18.58 -27.94 -0.08
CA ILE A 147 19.17 -28.64 -1.25
C ILE A 147 20.43 -29.45 -0.87
N LEU A 148 20.77 -29.53 0.43
CA LEU A 148 21.96 -30.25 0.92
C LEU A 148 21.67 -31.26 2.04
N GLU A 149 20.49 -31.88 2.06
CA GLU A 149 20.25 -33.14 2.80
C GLU A 149 19.69 -34.21 1.86
#